data_AF-A0A928I2S9-F1
#
_entry.id   AF-A0A928I2S9-F1
#
_cell.length_a   1.000
_cell.length_b   1.000
_cell.length_c   1.000
_cell.angle_alpha   90.00
_cell.angle_beta   90.00
_cell.angle_gamma   90.00
#
_symmetry.space_group_name_H-M   'P 1'
#
loop_
_entity.id
_entity.type
_entity.pdbx_description
1 polymer ?
#
loop_
_entity_poly.entity_id
_entity_poly.type
_entity_poly.pdbx_seq_one_letter_code
_entity_poly.pdbx_strand_id
1 'polypeptide(L)'
;MKKLALMLALLSLLLFGCAKKEISIVKTYEITESSMVESAFDNGEIVNTAKYYEMSDGTYKTESGEIYKYRLVITGRMHAAVRDSTFVFLSNIEDIPFDRAWKAAGFSSNLDDYFSPDQALLVGLG
;
A
#
# COMPACT_ATOMS: atom_id res chain seq x y z
N MET A 1 -49.24 6.37 31.46
CA MET A 1 -48.54 7.34 30.59
C MET A 1 -47.04 7.46 30.86
N LYS A 2 -46.56 7.44 32.11
CA LYS A 2 -45.12 7.56 32.45
C LYS A 2 -44.22 6.43 31.91
N LYS A 3 -44.73 5.18 31.86
CA LYS A 3 -43.97 4.01 31.34
C LYS A 3 -43.83 4.00 29.81
N LEU A 4 -44.77 4.63 29.10
CA LEU A 4 -44.77 4.71 27.63
C LEU A 4 -43.77 5.76 27.13
N ALA A 5 -43.64 6.88 27.85
CA ALA A 5 -42.62 7.90 27.59
C ALA A 5 -41.19 7.39 27.83
N LEU A 6 -41.00 6.47 28.80
CA LEU A 6 -39.69 5.91 29.12
C LEU A 6 -39.20 4.90 28.05
N MET A 7 -40.10 4.10 27.46
CA MET A 7 -39.75 3.21 26.34
C MET A 7 -39.41 3.98 25.07
N LEU A 8 -40.09 5.09 24.79
CA LEU A 8 -39.82 5.91 23.60
C LEU A 8 -38.47 6.64 23.68
N ALA A 9 -38.04 7.03 24.89
CA ALA A 9 -36.72 7.60 25.15
C ALA A 9 -35.58 6.57 25.07
N LEU A 10 -35.86 5.29 25.33
CA LEU A 10 -34.86 4.22 25.23
C LEU A 10 -34.61 3.79 23.77
N LEU A 11 -35.61 3.94 22.90
CA LEU A 11 -35.53 3.59 21.48
C LEU A 11 -34.78 4.66 20.65
N SER A 12 -34.75 5.92 21.11
CA SER A 12 -34.03 7.01 20.43
C SER A 12 -32.52 7.03 20.72
N LEU A 13 -32.06 6.38 21.80
CA LEU A 13 -30.64 6.22 22.12
C LEU A 13 -29.91 5.20 21.22
N LEU A 14 -30.63 4.40 20.42
CA LEU A 14 -30.06 3.48 19.45
C LEU A 14 -29.73 4.13 18.10
N LEU A 15 -30.02 5.42 17.93
CA LEU A 15 -29.78 6.18 16.69
C LEU A 15 -28.61 7.16 16.78
N PHE A 16 -27.76 7.08 17.82
CA PHE A 16 -26.45 7.73 17.78
C PHE A 16 -25.59 7.01 16.75
N GLY A 17 -25.77 7.43 15.50
CA GLY A 17 -25.10 6.89 14.34
C GLY A 17 -23.60 6.86 14.55
N CYS A 18 -23.00 5.71 14.25
CA CYS A 18 -21.65 5.69 13.74
C CYS A 18 -21.60 6.70 12.59
N ALA A 19 -21.03 7.88 12.82
CA ALA A 19 -20.59 8.72 11.73
C ALA A 19 -19.66 7.84 10.89
N LYS A 20 -20.08 7.45 9.68
CA LYS A 20 -19.22 6.74 8.74
C LYS A 20 -18.01 7.66 8.55
N LYS A 21 -16.87 7.29 9.12
CA LYS A 21 -15.62 8.02 8.92
C LYS A 21 -15.38 8.06 7.42
N GLU A 22 -15.45 9.24 6.83
CA GLU A 22 -15.23 9.42 5.40
C GLU A 22 -13.78 9.05 5.10
N ILE A 23 -13.58 8.11 4.17
CA ILE A 23 -12.25 7.68 3.75
C ILE A 23 -11.68 8.77 2.85
N SER A 24 -10.52 9.30 3.23
CA SER A 24 -9.85 10.40 2.53
C SER A 24 -8.42 10.01 2.20
N ILE A 25 -7.82 10.69 1.22
CA ILE A 25 -6.40 10.55 0.92
C ILE A 25 -5.61 11.29 2.00
N VAL A 26 -4.66 10.59 2.63
CA VAL A 26 -3.75 11.15 3.63
C VAL A 26 -2.41 11.51 3.00
N LYS A 27 -1.94 10.71 2.03
CA LYS A 27 -0.69 10.93 1.32
C LYS A 27 -0.77 10.47 -0.12
N THR A 28 -0.11 11.22 -1.01
CA THR A 28 0.06 10.87 -2.42
C THR A 28 1.52 10.57 -2.68
N TYR A 29 1.77 9.46 -3.38
CA TYR A 29 3.08 9.09 -3.90
C TYR A 29 3.04 9.32 -5.41
N GLU A 30 3.74 10.35 -5.88
CA GLU A 30 3.84 10.66 -7.30
C GLU A 30 4.90 9.78 -7.97
N ILE A 31 4.74 9.56 -9.27
CA ILE A 31 5.76 8.93 -10.12
C ILE A 31 7.02 9.80 -10.08
N THR A 32 8.18 9.19 -9.89
CA THR A 32 9.45 9.93 -9.94
C THR A 32 9.70 10.41 -11.37
N GLU A 33 9.90 11.71 -11.53
CA GLU A 33 10.23 12.32 -12.82
C GLU A 33 11.47 11.66 -13.43
N SER A 34 11.44 11.37 -14.73
CA SER A 34 12.49 10.61 -15.42
C SER A 34 13.88 11.24 -15.30
N SER A 35 13.96 12.57 -15.29
CA SER A 35 15.19 13.33 -15.11
C SER A 35 15.81 13.22 -13.71
N MET A 36 15.04 12.75 -12.72
CA MET A 36 15.45 12.61 -11.31
C MET A 36 15.75 11.15 -10.93
N VAL A 37 15.55 10.20 -11.85
CA VAL A 37 15.70 8.77 -11.55
C VAL A 37 17.15 8.42 -11.19
N GLU A 38 18.13 8.91 -11.96
CA GLU A 38 19.55 8.63 -11.70
C GLU A 38 19.99 9.17 -10.34
N SER A 39 19.67 10.43 -10.04
CA SER A 39 20.02 11.04 -8.76
C SER A 39 19.30 10.40 -7.58
N ALA A 40 18.05 9.97 -7.75
CA ALA A 40 17.33 9.21 -6.75
C ALA A 40 18.06 7.90 -6.41
N PHE A 41 18.48 7.12 -7.42
CA PHE A 41 19.25 5.90 -7.18
C PHE A 41 20.60 6.16 -6.52
N ASP A 42 21.33 7.19 -6.94
CA ASP A 42 22.62 7.54 -6.34
C ASP A 42 22.47 7.89 -4.85
N ASN A 43 21.40 8.62 -4.51
CA ASN A 43 21.06 9.01 -3.14
C ASN A 43 20.40 7.89 -2.31
N GLY A 44 20.05 6.75 -2.92
CA GLY A 44 19.31 5.66 -2.26
C GLY A 44 17.86 6.04 -1.93
N GLU A 45 17.28 6.94 -2.71
CA GLU A 45 15.87 7.32 -2.63
C GLU A 45 15.00 6.32 -3.42
N ILE A 46 13.73 6.19 -3.04
CA ILE A 46 12.79 5.37 -3.78
C ILE A 46 12.35 6.09 -5.05
N VAL A 47 12.61 5.46 -6.18
CA VAL A 47 12.00 5.74 -7.47
C VAL A 47 10.61 5.12 -7.50
N ASN A 48 9.56 5.95 -7.42
CA ASN A 48 8.19 5.47 -7.60
C ASN A 48 7.91 5.28 -9.09
N THR A 49 7.44 4.09 -9.46
CA THR A 49 7.12 3.74 -10.86
C THR A 49 5.63 3.90 -11.17
N ALA A 50 4.81 4.08 -10.14
CA ALA A 50 3.37 4.29 -10.25
C ALA A 50 2.89 5.33 -9.23
N LYS A 51 1.80 6.02 -9.58
CA LYS A 51 1.09 6.92 -8.66
C LYS A 51 0.13 6.13 -7.78
N TYR A 52 0.16 6.38 -6.47
CA TYR A 52 -0.74 5.75 -5.51
C TYR A 52 -0.95 6.59 -4.26
N TYR A 53 -1.91 6.18 -3.45
CA TYR A 53 -2.42 6.93 -2.31
C TYR A 53 -2.40 6.09 -1.04
N GLU A 54 -2.09 6.73 0.08
CA GLU A 54 -2.36 6.22 1.41
C GLU A 54 -3.70 6.80 1.89
N MET A 55 -4.60 5.92 2.32
CA MET A 55 -5.96 6.26 2.69
C MET A 55 -6.11 6.38 4.21
N SER A 56 -7.09 7.15 4.68
CA SER A 56 -7.29 7.46 6.11
C SER A 56 -7.79 6.28 6.96
N ASP A 57 -8.08 5.16 6.32
CA ASP A 57 -8.38 3.86 6.94
C ASP A 57 -7.14 2.93 7.00
N GLY A 58 -5.97 3.40 6.55
CA GLY A 58 -4.71 2.67 6.55
C GLY A 58 -4.48 1.79 5.32
N THR A 59 -5.43 1.76 4.37
CA THR A 59 -5.25 1.07 3.09
C THR A 59 -4.47 1.92 2.09
N TYR A 60 -4.05 1.29 0.99
CA TYR A 60 -3.39 1.94 -0.12
C TYR A 60 -4.19 1.76 -1.39
N LYS A 61 -4.34 2.83 -2.18
CA LYS A 61 -5.15 2.83 -3.39
C LYS A 61 -4.31 3.24 -4.59
N THR A 62 -4.39 2.51 -5.70
CA THR A 62 -3.76 2.90 -6.98
C THR A 62 -4.52 4.06 -7.63
N GLU A 63 -3.93 4.65 -8.67
CA GLU A 63 -4.64 5.60 -9.53
C GLU A 63 -5.90 5.01 -10.17
N SER A 64 -5.85 3.75 -10.61
CA SER A 64 -6.96 3.02 -11.23
C SER A 64 -8.04 2.56 -10.23
N GLY A 65 -7.76 2.61 -8.92
CA GLY A 65 -8.73 2.38 -7.85
C GLY A 65 -8.66 1.02 -7.16
N GLU A 66 -7.71 0.14 -7.51
CA GLU A 66 -7.42 -1.06 -6.73
C GLU A 66 -6.93 -0.70 -5.33
N ILE A 67 -7.36 -1.48 -4.34
CA ILE A 67 -7.06 -1.24 -2.93
C ILE A 67 -6.24 -2.41 -2.38
N TYR A 68 -5.18 -2.08 -1.66
CA TYR A 68 -4.27 -2.99 -1.00
C TYR A 68 -4.21 -2.69 0.49
N LYS A 69 -4.01 -3.72 1.31
CA LYS A 69 -3.95 -3.59 2.78
C LYS A 69 -2.63 -3.02 3.27
N TYR A 70 -1.54 -3.25 2.57
CA TYR A 70 -0.19 -2.97 3.04
C TYR A 70 0.64 -2.23 1.99
N ARG A 71 1.57 -1.39 2.47
CA ARG A 71 2.71 -0.87 1.70
C ARG A 71 3.98 -1.46 2.28
N LEU A 72 4.52 -2.47 1.63
CA LEU A 72 5.72 -3.17 2.08
C LEU A 72 6.94 -2.50 1.48
N VAL A 73 7.87 -2.06 2.32
CA VAL A 73 9.20 -1.57 1.92
C VAL A 73 10.21 -2.64 2.30
N ILE A 74 10.72 -3.35 1.32
CA ILE A 74 11.49 -4.58 1.51
C ILE A 74 12.91 -4.34 1.04
N THR A 75 13.84 -4.24 1.99
CA THR A 75 15.26 -3.97 1.73
C THR A 75 16.11 -5.21 2.01
N GLY A 76 17.09 -5.46 1.16
CA GLY A 76 18.05 -6.53 1.34
C GLY A 76 19.10 -6.54 0.24
N ARG A 77 20.01 -7.51 0.28
CA ARG A 77 21.10 -7.63 -0.69
C ARG A 77 20.93 -8.87 -1.55
N MET A 78 20.84 -8.68 -2.87
CA MET A 78 20.88 -9.79 -3.81
C MET A 78 22.27 -10.44 -3.79
N HIS A 79 22.34 -11.73 -4.12
CA HIS A 79 23.62 -12.43 -4.18
C HIS A 79 24.56 -11.74 -5.17
N ALA A 80 25.82 -11.54 -4.76
CA ALA A 80 26.86 -10.83 -5.51
C ALA A 80 26.62 -9.32 -5.77
N ALA A 81 25.57 -8.72 -5.21
CA ALA A 81 25.38 -7.26 -5.28
C ALA A 81 26.30 -6.54 -4.27
N VAL A 82 26.81 -5.37 -4.67
CA VAL A 82 27.68 -4.52 -3.84
C VAL A 82 26.87 -3.70 -2.83
N ARG A 83 25.63 -3.35 -3.16
CA ARG A 83 24.72 -2.54 -2.36
C ARG A 83 23.40 -3.27 -2.14
N ASP A 84 22.66 -2.82 -1.13
CA ASP A 84 21.29 -3.27 -0.91
C ASP A 84 20.37 -2.68 -1.99
N SER A 85 19.26 -3.36 -2.22
CA SER A 85 18.15 -2.88 -3.04
C SER A 85 16.89 -2.86 -2.17
N THR A 86 16.01 -1.92 -2.48
CA THR A 86 14.71 -1.76 -1.83
C THR A 86 13.61 -1.90 -2.86
N PHE A 87 12.63 -2.74 -2.55
CA PHE A 87 11.44 -2.93 -3.38
C PHE A 87 10.22 -2.46 -2.59
N VAL A 88 9.37 -1.65 -3.22
CA VAL A 88 8.12 -1.18 -2.62
C VAL A 88 6.94 -1.84 -3.31
N PHE A 89 6.16 -2.60 -2.55
CA PHE A 89 4.94 -3.25 -3.02
C PHE A 89 3.72 -2.69 -2.31
N LEU A 90 2.64 -2.47 -3.06
CA LEU A 90 1.30 -2.52 -2.49
C LEU A 90 0.88 -3.98 -2.41
N SER A 91 0.40 -4.45 -1.26
CA SER A 91 0.12 -5.88 -1.06
C SER A 91 -1.11 -6.15 -0.22
N ASN A 92 -1.78 -7.27 -0.53
CA ASN A 92 -2.78 -7.92 0.31
C ASN A 92 -2.19 -9.09 1.12
N ILE A 93 -0.91 -9.40 0.92
CA ILE A 93 -0.11 -10.33 1.71
C ILE A 93 0.64 -9.52 2.77
N GLU A 94 0.63 -9.97 4.02
CA GLU A 94 1.19 -9.22 5.14
C GLU A 94 2.71 -9.12 5.12
N ASP A 95 3.38 -10.17 4.63
CA ASP A 95 4.84 -10.22 4.53
C ASP A 95 5.27 -10.88 3.22
N ILE A 96 6.29 -10.29 2.59
CA ILE A 96 6.93 -10.81 1.40
C ILE A 96 8.43 -10.89 1.71
N PRO A 97 9.02 -12.10 1.77
CA PRO A 97 10.44 -12.23 2.05
C PRO A 97 11.26 -11.60 0.92
N PHE A 98 12.42 -11.03 1.25
CA PHE A 98 13.28 -10.36 0.28
C PHE A 98 13.57 -11.21 -0.95
N ASP A 99 13.80 -12.52 -0.78
CA ASP A 99 14.06 -13.43 -1.90
C ASP A 99 12.93 -13.48 -2.93
N ARG A 100 11.69 -13.39 -2.45
CA ARG A 100 10.51 -13.35 -3.31
C ARG A 100 10.31 -11.96 -3.91
N ALA A 101 10.59 -10.91 -3.14
CA ALA A 101 10.43 -9.52 -3.60
C ALA A 101 11.30 -9.21 -4.81
N TRP A 102 12.61 -9.53 -4.77
CA TRP A 102 13.50 -9.24 -5.90
C TRP A 102 13.13 -10.06 -7.14
N LYS A 103 12.74 -11.33 -6.97
CA LYS A 103 12.27 -12.17 -8.09
C LYS A 103 11.02 -11.60 -8.76
N ALA A 104 10.01 -11.26 -7.95
CA ALA A 104 8.75 -10.69 -8.41
C ALA A 104 8.90 -9.29 -9.02
N ALA A 105 9.99 -8.58 -8.70
CA ALA A 105 10.31 -7.27 -9.25
C ALA A 105 10.88 -7.31 -10.68
N GLY A 106 10.85 -8.46 -11.35
CA GLY A 106 11.28 -8.61 -12.75
C GLY A 106 12.64 -9.30 -12.94
N PHE A 107 13.26 -9.78 -11.86
CA PHE A 107 14.56 -10.43 -11.93
C PHE A 107 14.49 -11.97 -11.99
N SER A 108 13.28 -12.56 -11.92
CA SER A 108 13.08 -13.99 -12.17
C SER A 108 12.65 -14.27 -13.61
N SER A 109 13.15 -15.37 -14.18
CA SER A 109 12.65 -15.92 -15.43
C SER A 109 11.45 -16.87 -15.24
N ASN A 110 11.09 -17.20 -14.00
CA ASN A 110 9.95 -18.06 -13.69
C ASN A 110 8.69 -17.22 -13.41
N LEU A 111 7.61 -17.49 -14.13
CA LEU A 111 6.34 -16.79 -13.96
C LEU A 111 5.69 -17.02 -12.59
N ASP A 112 5.95 -18.17 -11.96
CA ASP A 112 5.38 -18.50 -10.63
C ASP A 112 5.93 -17.60 -9.51
N ASP A 113 7.05 -16.91 -9.74
CA ASP A 113 7.62 -15.98 -8.77
C ASP A 113 6.89 -14.63 -8.74
N TYR A 114 6.07 -14.33 -9.75
CA TYR A 114 5.34 -13.07 -9.86
C TYR A 114 4.01 -13.12 -9.11
N PHE A 115 3.60 -11.97 -8.60
CA PHE A 115 2.30 -11.82 -7.98
C PHE A 115 1.24 -11.54 -9.03
N SER A 116 0.03 -12.09 -8.83
CA SER A 116 -1.15 -11.58 -9.50
C SER A 116 -1.53 -10.20 -8.95
N PRO A 117 -2.22 -9.34 -9.74
CA PRO A 117 -2.56 -7.98 -9.29
C PRO A 117 -3.41 -7.94 -8.01
N ASP A 118 -4.20 -8.95 -7.70
CA ASP A 118 -4.96 -9.03 -6.45
C ASP A 118 -4.10 -9.35 -5.22
N GLN A 119 -2.89 -9.89 -5.43
CA GLN A 119 -1.95 -10.23 -4.38
C GLN A 119 -1.00 -9.06 -4.05
N ALA A 120 -0.26 -8.58 -5.04
CA ALA A 120 0.70 -7.49 -4.86
C ALA A 120 1.06 -6.80 -6.17
N LEU A 121 1.43 -5.53 -6.07
CA LEU A 121 1.87 -4.69 -7.17
C LEU A 121 3.14 -3.94 -6.79
N LEU A 122 4.21 -4.09 -7.59
CA LEU A 122 5.43 -3.29 -7.45
C LEU A 122 5.13 -1.83 -7.83
N VAL A 123 5.44 -0.90 -6.94
CA VAL A 123 5.20 0.55 -7.15
C VAL A 123 6.43 1.42 -6.94
N GLY A 124 7.56 0.83 -6.52
CA GLY A 124 8.82 1.56 -6.42
C GLY A 124 10.05 0.69 -6.17
N LEU A 125 11.21 1.28 -6.47
CA LEU A 125 12.54 0.65 -6.43
C LEU A 125 13.55 1.65 -5.88
N GLY A 126 14.60 1.19 -5.21
CA GLY A 126 15.70 2.03 -4.72
C GLY A 126 16.94 1.24 -4.36
#